data_AF-A0AAD8L3G8-F1
#
_entry.id   AF-A0AAD8L3G8-F1
#
_cell.length_a   1.000
_cell.length_b   1.000
_cell.length_c   1.000
_cell.angle_alpha   90.00
_cell.angle_beta   90.00
_cell.angle_gamma   90.00
#
_symmetry.space_group_name_H-M   'P 1'
#
loop_
_entity.id
_entity.type
_entity.pdbx_description
1 polymer ?
#
loop_
_entity_poly.entity_id
_entity_poly.type
_entity_poly.pdbx_seq_one_letter_code
_entity_poly.pdbx_strand_id
1 'polypeptide(L)'
;MRQLSHSSKPSQGSFHHNLLFLFPYRNALRSGGYDGGTMEAVLIPLFPSKGLRLRTKILDWLDGFQKLPYVSPYEKFLHFDPGCDLAEKRVVGLLHELLSLFVEHSAERKKLLSLRKYLGLPQKVHKVFERHPHVFYLSLRNKTCTAVLKEAYYDEMAIEPHPLAQVRKKYIDLVKESKVILRNKRLQNHYFSPGEPNLKFNLGKDNYHNANSEISV
;
A
#
# COMPACT_ATOMS: atom_id res chain seq x y z
N MET A 1 63.78 -22.47 -11.48
CA MET A 1 62.80 -22.31 -10.37
C MET A 1 62.04 -21.00 -10.56
N ARG A 2 60.78 -21.05 -11.04
CA ARG A 2 59.83 -19.93 -10.99
C ARG A 2 58.61 -20.41 -10.23
N GLN A 3 58.34 -19.81 -9.07
CA GLN A 3 57.10 -20.04 -8.31
C GLN A 3 56.08 -18.98 -8.77
N LEU A 4 54.90 -19.45 -9.18
CA LEU A 4 53.76 -18.63 -9.62
C LEU A 4 52.82 -18.41 -8.42
N SER A 5 52.75 -17.19 -7.91
CA SER A 5 51.78 -16.78 -6.90
C SER A 5 50.39 -16.63 -7.54
N HIS A 6 49.46 -17.53 -7.22
CA HIS A 6 48.04 -17.39 -7.56
C HIS A 6 47.36 -16.44 -6.57
N SER A 7 46.96 -15.26 -7.04
CA SER A 7 46.05 -14.36 -6.34
C SER A 7 44.62 -14.64 -6.82
N SER A 8 43.81 -15.28 -5.99
CA SER A 8 42.38 -15.46 -6.26
C SER A 8 41.64 -14.16 -5.98
N LYS A 9 41.16 -13.49 -7.02
CA LYS A 9 40.17 -12.41 -6.89
C LYS A 9 38.80 -13.02 -6.53
N PRO A 10 38.04 -12.45 -5.58
CA PRO A 10 36.68 -12.89 -5.32
C PRO A 10 35.77 -12.51 -6.49
N SER A 11 34.90 -13.43 -6.89
CA SER A 11 33.98 -13.30 -8.01
C SER A 11 32.90 -12.25 -7.72
N GLN A 12 33.00 -11.11 -8.40
CA GLN A 12 31.93 -10.13 -8.58
C GLN A 12 30.85 -10.76 -9.46
N GLY A 13 29.88 -11.46 -8.88
CA GLY A 13 28.86 -12.12 -9.68
C GLY A 13 27.89 -12.97 -8.89
N SER A 14 27.10 -12.36 -8.00
CA SER A 14 25.84 -12.99 -7.54
C SER A 14 24.86 -12.07 -6.78
N PHE A 15 24.94 -10.74 -6.89
CA PHE A 15 24.08 -9.84 -6.10
C PHE A 15 22.97 -9.13 -6.90
N HIS A 16 23.06 -9.08 -8.24
CA HIS A 16 22.09 -8.33 -9.06
C HIS A 16 20.70 -8.99 -9.15
N HIS A 17 20.58 -10.30 -8.97
CA HIS A 17 19.30 -11.01 -9.13
C HIS A 17 18.31 -10.81 -7.98
N ASN A 18 18.76 -10.37 -6.80
CA ASN A 18 17.88 -10.15 -5.64
C ASN A 18 17.24 -8.74 -5.61
N LEU A 19 17.74 -7.82 -6.42
CA LEU A 19 17.28 -6.42 -6.45
C LEU A 19 15.97 -6.23 -7.22
N LEU A 20 15.52 -7.24 -7.98
CA LEU A 20 14.27 -7.19 -8.75
C LEU A 20 13.01 -7.18 -7.86
N PHE A 21 13.13 -7.66 -6.62
CA PHE A 21 12.02 -7.73 -5.65
C PHE A 21 11.84 -6.43 -4.85
N LEU A 22 12.77 -5.51 -4.96
CA LEU A 22 12.79 -4.27 -4.20
C LEU A 22 11.92 -3.25 -4.93
N PHE A 23 10.70 -3.01 -4.46
CA PHE A 23 9.72 -2.19 -5.17
C PHE A 23 10.22 -0.76 -5.50
N PRO A 24 10.83 -0.02 -4.56
CA PRO A 24 11.43 1.29 -4.85
C PRO A 24 12.51 1.20 -5.93
N TYR A 25 13.33 0.14 -5.92
CA TYR A 25 14.40 -0.08 -6.88
C TYR A 25 13.88 -0.47 -8.26
N ARG A 26 12.88 -1.34 -8.33
CA ARG A 26 12.21 -1.71 -9.57
C ARG A 26 11.57 -0.50 -10.24
N ASN A 27 11.03 0.44 -9.45
CA ASN A 27 10.49 1.68 -9.99
C ASN A 27 11.59 2.65 -10.42
N ALA A 28 12.72 2.73 -9.71
CA ALA A 28 13.91 3.46 -10.16
C ALA A 28 14.50 2.90 -11.47
N LEU A 29 14.61 1.57 -11.60
CA LEU A 29 15.05 0.88 -12.83
C LEU A 29 14.13 1.18 -14.03
N ARG A 30 12.81 1.17 -13.83
CA ARG A 30 11.83 1.53 -14.86
C ARG A 30 11.93 3.00 -15.30
N SER A 31 12.47 3.86 -14.46
CA SER A 31 12.62 5.30 -14.72
C SER A 31 13.94 5.68 -15.40
N GLY A 32 14.81 4.71 -15.72
CA GLY A 32 15.96 4.89 -16.62
C GLY A 32 17.27 5.42 -15.99
N GLY A 33 17.40 5.43 -14.66
CA GLY A 33 18.58 5.99 -13.97
C GLY A 33 19.30 4.98 -13.08
N TYR A 34 19.83 3.89 -13.65
CA TYR A 34 20.56 2.87 -12.88
C TYR A 34 21.89 2.52 -13.54
N ASP A 35 22.99 2.74 -12.82
CA ASP A 35 24.36 2.43 -13.28
C ASP A 35 25.07 1.33 -12.49
N GLY A 36 24.42 0.73 -11.48
CA GLY A 36 24.97 -0.41 -10.74
C GLY A 36 25.99 -0.08 -9.65
N GLY A 37 26.12 1.19 -9.23
CA GLY A 37 26.97 1.61 -8.11
C GLY A 37 26.45 1.22 -6.72
N THR A 38 27.38 0.91 -5.79
CA THR A 38 27.13 0.36 -4.44
C THR A 38 26.46 1.30 -3.42
N MET A 39 26.14 2.55 -3.78
CA MET A 39 25.47 3.52 -2.88
C MET A 39 24.68 4.57 -3.69
N GLU A 40 23.86 4.12 -4.64
CA GLU A 40 23.01 5.05 -5.40
C GLU A 40 21.77 5.46 -4.59
N ALA A 41 21.41 6.73 -4.66
CA ALA A 41 20.24 7.29 -3.98
C ALA A 41 18.96 6.85 -4.69
N VAL A 42 18.40 5.70 -4.29
CA VAL A 42 17.07 5.28 -4.79
C VAL A 42 16.03 6.26 -4.25
N LEU A 43 15.29 6.85 -5.18
CA LEU A 43 14.24 7.80 -4.89
C LEU A 43 12.97 7.06 -4.47
N ILE A 44 12.38 7.49 -3.36
CA ILE A 44 11.06 7.03 -2.94
C ILE A 44 10.03 7.94 -3.62
N PRO A 45 9.07 7.41 -4.38
CA PRO A 45 8.06 8.23 -5.06
C PRO A 45 7.25 9.09 -4.09
N LEU A 46 7.08 10.36 -4.44
CA LEU A 46 6.45 11.37 -3.59
C LEU A 46 5.17 11.89 -4.23
N PHE A 47 4.11 11.95 -3.42
CA PHE A 47 2.77 12.33 -3.84
C PHE A 47 2.27 13.50 -2.97
N PRO A 48 2.74 14.73 -3.27
CA PRO A 48 2.28 15.93 -2.58
C PRO A 48 0.79 16.16 -2.87
N SER A 49 0.04 16.62 -1.86
CA SER A 49 -1.38 16.93 -2.03
C SER A 49 -1.55 18.10 -3.01
N LYS A 50 -2.48 17.96 -3.96
CA LYS A 50 -2.81 19.01 -4.93
C LYS A 50 -3.20 20.31 -4.19
N GLY A 51 -2.67 21.45 -4.63
CA GLY A 51 -2.98 22.77 -4.06
C GLY A 51 -2.25 23.13 -2.76
N LEU A 52 -1.44 22.24 -2.18
CA LEU A 52 -0.64 22.54 -1.00
C LEU A 52 0.71 23.15 -1.40
N ARG A 53 0.91 24.45 -1.12
CA ARG A 53 2.25 25.07 -1.21
C ARG A 53 3.08 24.66 -0.01
N LEU A 54 3.97 23.70 -0.20
CA LEU A 54 4.97 23.33 0.81
C LEU A 54 5.89 24.52 1.09
N ARG A 55 6.23 24.73 2.36
CA ARG A 55 7.25 25.71 2.74
C ARG A 55 8.61 25.27 2.17
N THR A 56 9.44 26.20 1.74
CA THR A 56 10.77 25.93 1.17
C THR A 56 11.60 24.99 2.04
N LYS A 57 11.61 25.21 3.36
CA LYS A 57 12.30 24.34 4.33
C LYS A 57 11.88 22.87 4.27
N ILE A 58 10.61 22.58 3.98
CA ILE A 58 10.10 21.21 3.86
C ILE A 58 10.58 20.59 2.56
N LEU A 59 10.58 21.37 1.46
CA LEU A 59 11.11 20.93 0.18
C LEU A 59 12.62 20.66 0.26
N ASP A 60 13.39 21.55 0.89
CA ASP A 60 14.83 21.40 1.06
C ASP A 60 15.17 20.16 1.90
N TRP A 61 14.42 19.93 2.99
CA TRP A 61 14.58 18.72 3.80
C TRP A 61 14.22 17.46 3.01
N LEU A 62 13.14 17.49 2.23
CA LEU A 62 12.69 16.37 1.42
C LEU A 62 13.70 16.02 0.32
N ASP A 63 14.27 17.03 -0.33
CA ASP A 63 15.36 16.86 -1.30
C ASP A 63 16.60 16.24 -0.65
N GLY A 64 17.01 16.74 0.53
CA GLY A 64 18.08 16.14 1.33
C GLY A 64 17.80 14.68 1.68
N PHE A 65 16.57 14.37 2.10
CA PHE A 65 16.13 13.01 2.44
C PHE A 65 16.15 12.07 1.22
N GLN A 66 15.74 12.55 0.05
CA GLN A 66 15.79 11.77 -1.19
C GLN A 66 17.22 11.43 -1.61
N LYS A 67 18.19 12.34 -1.39
CA LYS A 67 19.60 12.13 -1.72
C LYS A 67 20.34 11.15 -0.81
N LEU A 68 19.77 10.77 0.34
CA LEU A 68 20.40 9.78 1.22
C LEU A 68 20.57 8.43 0.51
N PRO A 69 21.63 7.67 0.81
CA PRO A 69 21.79 6.34 0.22
C PRO A 69 20.61 5.46 0.61
N TYR A 70 20.07 4.73 -0.36
CA TYR A 70 19.05 3.74 -0.05
C TYR A 70 19.74 2.47 0.41
N VAL A 71 19.38 2.01 1.61
CA VAL A 71 19.89 0.76 2.17
C VAL A 71 18.77 -0.27 2.13
N SER A 72 19.06 -1.42 1.53
CA SER A 72 18.14 -2.54 1.47
C SER A 72 17.59 -2.91 2.86
N PRO A 73 16.25 -2.99 3.02
CA PRO A 73 15.57 -3.48 4.22
C PRO A 73 16.00 -4.88 4.66
N TYR A 74 16.51 -5.68 3.73
CA TYR A 74 16.90 -7.08 3.96
C TYR A 74 18.38 -7.24 4.34
N GLU A 75 19.20 -6.20 4.18
CA GLU A 75 20.60 -6.24 4.57
C GLU A 75 20.75 -6.07 6.08
N LYS A 76 21.73 -6.79 6.66
CA LYS A 76 22.08 -6.71 8.09
C LYS A 76 22.64 -5.32 8.37
N PHE A 77 21.81 -4.49 8.97
CA PHE A 77 22.13 -3.09 9.23
C PHE A 77 22.64 -2.94 10.66
N LEU A 78 23.95 -2.75 10.80
CA LEU A 78 24.61 -2.53 12.08
C LEU A 78 25.18 -1.10 12.09
N HIS A 79 25.00 -0.39 13.21
CA HIS A 79 25.74 0.85 13.57
C HIS A 79 25.24 2.22 13.05
N PHE A 80 23.93 2.47 12.98
CA PHE A 80 23.44 3.86 12.89
C PHE A 80 22.69 4.27 14.14
N ASP A 81 22.82 5.55 14.50
CA ASP A 81 21.99 6.17 15.52
C ASP A 81 20.52 6.04 15.09
N PRO A 82 19.63 5.43 15.92
CA PRO A 82 18.21 5.30 15.59
C PRO A 82 17.48 6.62 15.30
N GLY A 83 18.10 7.76 15.60
CA GLY A 83 17.61 9.10 15.29
C GLY A 83 18.07 9.71 13.97
N CYS A 84 18.99 9.06 13.22
CA CYS A 84 19.51 9.64 11.99
C CYS A 84 18.55 9.51 10.80
N ASP A 85 18.61 10.44 9.86
CA ASP A 85 17.73 10.47 8.68
C ASP A 85 17.92 9.23 7.78
N LEU A 86 19.11 8.62 7.79
CA LEU A 86 19.38 7.38 7.05
C LEU A 86 18.64 6.18 7.64
N ALA A 87 18.60 6.06 8.98
CA ALA A 87 17.82 5.04 9.66
C ALA A 87 16.31 5.26 9.39
N GLU A 88 15.87 6.52 9.38
CA GLU A 88 14.50 6.87 9.00
C GLU A 88 14.19 6.47 7.55
N LYS A 89 15.09 6.75 6.59
CA LYS A 89 14.95 6.35 5.17
C LYS A 89 14.84 4.84 5.01
N ARG A 90 15.63 4.06 5.73
CA ARG A 90 15.53 2.59 5.71
C ARG A 90 14.17 2.11 6.22
N VAL A 91 13.64 2.72 7.29
CA VAL A 91 12.32 2.37 7.82
C VAL A 91 11.21 2.74 6.84
N VAL A 92 11.30 3.89 6.18
CA VAL A 92 10.35 4.28 5.11
C VAL A 92 10.40 3.26 3.97
N GLY A 93 11.59 2.89 3.50
CA GLY A 93 11.78 1.90 2.44
C GLY A 93 11.19 0.53 2.80
N LEU A 94 11.45 0.05 4.02
CA LEU A 94 10.90 -1.22 4.51
C LEU A 94 9.37 -1.20 4.57
N LEU A 95 8.78 -0.12 5.11
CA LEU A 95 7.33 0.03 5.18
C LEU A 95 6.71 0.16 3.80
N HIS A 96 7.38 0.87 2.89
CA HIS A 96 6.95 1.01 1.50
C HIS A 96 6.84 -0.36 0.84
N GLU A 97 7.89 -1.18 0.89
CA GLU A 97 7.86 -2.54 0.33
C GLU A 97 6.83 -3.44 0.99
N LEU A 98 6.77 -3.43 2.33
CA LEU A 98 5.82 -4.24 3.06
C LEU A 98 4.38 -3.93 2.64
N LEU A 99 4.05 -2.64 2.46
CA LEU A 99 2.74 -2.23 1.98
C LEU A 99 2.54 -2.59 0.51
N SER A 100 3.55 -2.45 -0.35
CA SER A 100 3.48 -2.89 -1.76
C SER A 100 3.18 -4.38 -1.93
N LEU A 101 3.51 -5.21 -0.93
CA LEU A 101 3.17 -6.64 -0.94
C LEU A 101 1.71 -6.93 -0.58
N PHE A 102 1.00 -6.00 0.05
CA PHE A 102 -0.40 -6.20 0.40
C PHE A 102 -1.33 -5.95 -0.78
N VAL A 103 -2.36 -6.78 -0.89
CA VAL A 103 -3.39 -6.70 -1.94
C VAL A 103 -4.02 -5.30 -2.04
N GLU A 104 -4.23 -4.65 -0.90
CA GLU A 104 -4.83 -3.31 -0.79
C GLU A 104 -3.80 -2.22 -0.56
N HIS A 105 -2.49 -2.50 -0.73
CA HIS A 105 -1.38 -1.57 -0.51
C HIS A 105 -1.46 -0.79 0.82
N SER A 106 -2.07 -1.42 1.82
CA SER A 106 -2.45 -0.79 3.08
C SER A 106 -2.54 -1.82 4.20
N ALA A 107 -2.38 -1.34 5.43
CA ALA A 107 -2.49 -2.15 6.63
C ALA A 107 -2.85 -1.31 7.86
N GLU A 108 -3.55 -1.92 8.82
CA GLU A 108 -3.80 -1.29 10.11
C GLU A 108 -2.48 -1.01 10.85
N ARG A 109 -2.32 0.20 11.39
CA ARG A 109 -1.13 0.57 12.19
C ARG A 109 -0.88 -0.42 13.33
N LYS A 110 -1.93 -0.91 13.98
CA LYS A 110 -1.82 -1.89 15.08
C LYS A 110 -1.17 -3.21 14.61
N LYS A 111 -1.49 -3.66 13.39
CA LYS A 111 -0.90 -4.87 12.80
C LYS A 111 0.56 -4.65 12.43
N LEU A 112 0.90 -3.50 11.83
CA LEU A 112 2.29 -3.15 11.56
C LEU A 112 3.14 -3.06 12.85
N LEU A 113 2.57 -2.51 13.92
CA LEU A 113 3.22 -2.46 15.23
C LEU A 113 3.47 -3.85 15.84
N SER A 114 2.60 -4.83 15.55
CA SER A 114 2.81 -6.21 16.00
C SER A 114 4.00 -6.88 15.30
N LEU A 115 4.33 -6.46 14.08
CA LEU A 115 5.47 -6.95 13.31
C LEU A 115 6.78 -6.23 13.65
N ARG A 116 6.73 -5.21 14.52
CA ARG A 116 7.88 -4.34 14.84
C ARG A 116 9.14 -5.11 15.21
N LYS A 117 9.02 -6.10 16.10
CA LYS A 117 10.18 -6.88 16.58
C LYS A 117 10.78 -7.74 15.48
N TYR A 118 9.95 -8.35 14.63
CA TYR A 118 10.39 -9.23 13.55
C TYR A 118 11.09 -8.47 12.43
N LEU A 119 10.65 -7.23 12.18
CA LEU A 119 11.19 -6.38 11.12
C LEU A 119 12.31 -5.44 11.62
N GLY A 120 12.73 -5.57 12.89
CA GLY A 120 13.77 -4.71 13.48
C GLY A 120 13.39 -3.22 13.51
N LEU A 121 12.10 -2.90 13.62
CA LEU A 121 11.60 -1.52 13.53
C LEU A 121 11.75 -0.76 14.87
N PRO A 122 11.99 0.56 14.81
CA PRO A 122 12.13 1.38 16.00
C PRO A 122 10.84 1.46 16.81
N GLN A 123 10.95 1.68 18.13
CA GLN A 123 9.79 1.78 19.02
C GLN A 123 8.77 2.83 18.58
N LYS A 124 9.25 3.93 17.98
CA LYS A 124 8.43 5.04 17.51
C LYS A 124 8.16 4.99 15.99
N VAL A 125 8.10 3.80 15.39
CA VAL A 125 7.81 3.61 13.94
C VAL A 125 6.55 4.34 13.47
N HIS A 126 5.58 4.49 14.36
CA HIS A 126 4.33 5.18 14.07
C HIS A 126 4.53 6.65 13.64
N LYS A 127 5.61 7.30 14.09
CA LYS A 127 5.99 8.67 13.70
C LYS A 127 6.39 8.79 12.24
N VAL A 128 6.85 7.70 11.63
CA VAL A 128 7.25 7.70 10.22
C VAL A 128 6.06 8.04 9.33
N PHE A 129 4.87 7.50 9.64
CA PHE A 129 3.65 7.84 8.88
C PHE A 129 3.24 9.31 9.02
N GLU A 130 3.55 9.94 10.15
CA GLU A 130 3.25 11.35 10.41
C GLU A 130 4.29 12.28 9.77
N ARG A 131 5.57 11.86 9.73
CA ARG A 131 6.67 12.59 9.10
C ARG A 131 6.69 12.48 7.57
N HIS A 132 6.17 11.39 7.01
CA HIS A 132 6.18 11.11 5.57
C HIS A 132 4.77 11.08 4.96
N PRO A 133 3.96 12.15 5.09
CA PRO A 133 2.61 12.19 4.54
C PRO A 133 2.59 12.23 3.00
N HIS A 134 3.75 12.42 2.36
CA HIS A 134 3.92 12.41 0.92
C HIS A 134 4.18 11.00 0.36
N VAL A 135 4.58 10.04 1.21
CA VAL A 135 4.69 8.60 0.86
C VAL A 135 3.45 7.84 1.34
N PHE A 136 3.03 8.10 2.58
CA PHE A 136 1.94 7.40 3.22
C PHE A 136 0.72 8.29 3.42
N TYR A 137 -0.45 7.71 3.26
CA TYR A 137 -1.71 8.30 3.69
C TYR A 137 -2.21 7.57 4.94
N LEU A 138 -2.71 8.32 5.91
CA LEU A 138 -3.32 7.77 7.12
C LEU A 138 -4.84 7.97 7.05
N SER A 139 -5.56 6.86 7.01
CA SER A 139 -7.01 6.84 7.11
C SER A 139 -7.43 6.47 8.52
N LEU A 140 -8.37 7.21 9.10
CA LEU A 140 -9.00 6.86 10.37
C LEU A 140 -10.47 6.51 10.11
N ARG A 141 -10.80 5.22 10.23
CA ARG A 141 -12.16 4.72 10.04
C ARG A 141 -12.55 3.80 11.18
N ASN A 142 -13.73 4.00 11.77
CA ASN A 142 -14.25 3.15 12.86
C ASN A 142 -13.24 2.96 14.01
N LYS A 143 -12.57 4.04 14.44
CA LYS A 143 -11.50 4.03 15.47
C LYS A 143 -10.26 3.19 15.10
N THR A 144 -10.14 2.79 13.83
CA THR A 144 -9.00 2.03 13.30
C THR A 144 -8.20 2.93 12.39
N CYS A 145 -6.90 3.06 12.67
CA CYS A 145 -5.99 3.83 11.85
C CYS A 145 -5.24 2.92 10.89
N THR A 146 -5.41 3.15 9.60
CA THR A 146 -4.82 2.37 8.50
C THR A 146 -3.81 3.23 7.77
N ALA A 147 -2.60 2.68 7.59
CA ALA A 147 -1.58 3.27 6.73
C ALA A 147 -1.76 2.72 5.31
N VAL A 148 -1.77 3.63 4.33
CA VAL A 148 -1.95 3.34 2.91
C VAL A 148 -0.74 3.89 2.16
N LEU A 149 -0.17 3.11 1.25
CA LEU A 149 0.91 3.55 0.38
C LEU A 149 0.33 4.42 -0.74
N LYS A 150 0.74 5.70 -0.84
CA LYS A 150 0.20 6.61 -1.86
C LYS A 150 0.57 6.20 -3.29
N GLU A 151 1.73 5.58 -3.49
CA GLU A 151 2.18 5.13 -4.81
C GLU A 151 1.16 4.21 -5.50
N ALA A 152 0.42 3.42 -4.73
CA ALA A 152 -0.54 2.48 -5.29
C ALA A 152 -1.84 3.14 -5.78
N TYR A 153 -2.04 4.44 -5.52
CA TYR A 153 -3.30 5.13 -5.74
C TYR A 153 -3.10 6.45 -6.52
N TYR A 154 -3.94 6.69 -7.53
CA TYR A 154 -4.02 7.96 -8.25
C TYR A 154 -5.41 8.57 -8.06
N ASP A 155 -5.47 9.79 -7.49
CA ASP A 155 -6.67 10.48 -6.96
C ASP A 155 -7.46 9.64 -5.95
N GLU A 156 -8.21 8.65 -6.43
CA GLU A 156 -9.12 7.80 -5.64
C GLU A 156 -9.14 6.33 -6.12
N MET A 157 -8.39 6.00 -7.17
CA MET A 157 -8.39 4.67 -7.80
C MET A 157 -7.04 4.00 -7.63
N ALA A 158 -7.05 2.70 -7.31
CA ALA A 158 -5.84 1.90 -7.32
C ALA A 158 -5.30 1.83 -8.76
N ILE A 159 -4.01 2.15 -8.95
CA ILE A 159 -3.38 2.21 -10.28
C ILE A 159 -3.44 0.84 -10.97
N GLU A 160 -3.19 -0.22 -10.20
CA GLU A 160 -3.29 -1.61 -10.68
C GLU A 160 -4.00 -2.47 -9.62
N PRO A 161 -5.33 -2.67 -9.72
CA PRO A 161 -6.07 -3.44 -8.73
C PRO A 161 -5.70 -4.92 -8.82
N HIS A 162 -5.12 -5.44 -7.75
CA HIS A 162 -4.71 -6.84 -7.64
C HIS A 162 -5.88 -7.79 -7.99
N PRO A 163 -5.68 -8.90 -8.73
CA PRO A 163 -6.76 -9.80 -9.13
C PRO A 163 -7.62 -10.30 -7.97
N LEU A 164 -7.01 -10.58 -6.82
CA LEU A 164 -7.73 -10.98 -5.59
C LEU A 164 -8.70 -9.89 -5.09
N ALA A 165 -8.39 -8.61 -5.28
CA ALA A 165 -9.31 -7.54 -4.90
C ALA A 165 -10.59 -7.58 -5.75
N GLN A 166 -10.47 -7.90 -7.04
CA GLN A 166 -11.61 -8.05 -7.94
C GLN A 166 -12.49 -9.25 -7.55
N VAL A 167 -11.87 -10.39 -7.24
CA VAL A 167 -12.59 -11.59 -6.76
C VAL A 167 -13.30 -11.30 -5.44
N ARG A 168 -12.63 -10.62 -4.50
CA ARG A 168 -13.21 -10.22 -3.21
C ARG A 168 -14.43 -9.32 -3.40
N LYS A 169 -14.36 -8.34 -4.32
CA LYS A 169 -15.49 -7.47 -4.66
C LYS A 169 -16.68 -8.28 -5.18
N LYS A 170 -16.47 -9.13 -6.18
CA LYS A 170 -17.52 -10.02 -6.73
C LYS A 170 -18.16 -10.90 -5.65
N TYR A 171 -17.34 -11.48 -4.77
CA TYR A 171 -17.85 -12.28 -3.65
C TYR A 171 -18.74 -11.47 -2.70
N ILE A 172 -18.31 -10.26 -2.33
CA ILE A 172 -19.10 -9.37 -1.48
C ILE A 172 -20.44 -9.03 -2.13
N ASP A 173 -20.45 -8.75 -3.43
CA ASP A 173 -21.65 -8.39 -4.17
C ASP A 173 -22.64 -9.58 -4.22
N LEU A 174 -22.15 -10.79 -4.50
CA LEU A 174 -22.95 -12.03 -4.42
C LEU A 174 -23.54 -12.27 -3.03
N VAL A 175 -22.76 -12.05 -1.96
CA VAL A 175 -23.25 -12.20 -0.59
C VAL A 175 -24.34 -11.19 -0.28
N LYS A 176 -24.22 -9.94 -0.75
CA LYS A 176 -25.26 -8.92 -0.58
C LYS A 176 -26.54 -9.30 -1.33
N GLU A 177 -26.44 -9.74 -2.57
CA GLU A 177 -27.57 -10.22 -3.36
C GLU A 177 -28.27 -11.41 -2.68
N SER A 178 -27.50 -12.38 -2.21
CA SER A 178 -28.05 -13.55 -1.49
C SER A 178 -28.85 -13.13 -0.25
N LYS A 179 -28.39 -12.13 0.51
CA LYS A 179 -29.12 -11.60 1.67
C LYS A 179 -30.45 -10.98 1.28
N VAL A 180 -30.51 -10.27 0.15
CA VAL A 180 -31.75 -9.70 -0.38
C VAL A 180 -32.71 -10.82 -0.80
N ILE A 181 -32.22 -11.82 -1.54
CA ILE A 181 -33.02 -12.98 -1.98
C ILE A 181 -33.59 -13.73 -0.76
N LEU A 182 -32.75 -14.00 0.25
CA LEU A 182 -33.17 -14.70 1.46
C LEU A 182 -34.18 -13.87 2.27
N ARG A 183 -34.02 -12.54 2.33
CA ARG A 183 -35.00 -11.64 2.95
C ARG A 183 -36.34 -11.69 2.20
N ASN A 184 -36.31 -11.62 0.87
CA ASN A 184 -37.51 -11.68 0.04
C ASN A 184 -38.23 -13.03 0.15
N LYS A 185 -37.50 -14.15 0.22
CA LYS A 185 -38.08 -15.48 0.47
C LYS A 185 -38.76 -15.57 1.83
N ARG A 186 -38.17 -14.99 2.88
CA ARG A 186 -38.80 -14.95 4.22
C ARG A 186 -40.08 -14.13 4.21
N LEU A 187 -40.09 -12.99 3.52
CA LEU A 187 -41.28 -12.17 3.38
C LEU A 187 -42.36 -12.92 2.60
N GLN A 188 -42.04 -13.52 1.45
CA GLN A 188 -43.00 -14.34 0.70
C GLN A 188 -43.56 -15.50 1.52
N ASN A 189 -42.71 -16.24 2.23
CA ASN A 189 -43.17 -17.33 3.10
C ASN A 189 -44.08 -16.87 4.25
N HIS A 190 -44.00 -15.60 4.66
CA HIS A 190 -44.89 -15.04 5.68
C HIS A 190 -46.27 -14.63 5.12
N TYR A 191 -46.38 -14.43 3.80
CA TYR A 191 -47.65 -14.18 3.11
C TYR A 191 -48.34 -15.48 2.65
N PHE A 192 -47.65 -16.62 2.66
CA PHE A 192 -48.25 -17.94 2.45
C PHE A 192 -48.62 -18.59 3.79
N SER A 193 -49.54 -17.97 4.53
CA SER A 193 -50.34 -18.71 5.51
C SER A 193 -51.46 -19.43 4.76
N PRO A 194 -51.67 -20.75 4.95
CA PRO A 194 -52.67 -21.51 4.21
C PRO A 194 -54.07 -21.14 4.68
N GLY A 195 -54.66 -20.14 4.05
CA GLY A 195 -56.04 -19.74 4.30
C GLY A 195 -56.38 -18.36 3.75
N GLU A 196 -56.47 -18.22 2.43
CA GLU A 196 -57.53 -17.51 1.69
C GLU A 196 -57.16 -17.35 0.20
N PRO A 197 -58.13 -17.34 -0.74
CA PRO A 197 -57.86 -17.55 -2.16
C PRO A 197 -57.55 -16.26 -2.93
N ASN A 198 -56.45 -16.33 -3.69
CA ASN A 198 -56.17 -15.67 -4.97
C ASN A 198 -56.69 -14.24 -5.21
N LEU A 199 -55.84 -13.24 -4.92
CA LEU A 199 -55.87 -11.95 -5.60
C LEU A 199 -54.68 -11.87 -6.56
N LYS A 200 -54.97 -11.93 -7.87
CA LYS A 200 -54.00 -11.68 -8.94
C LYS A 200 -53.45 -10.26 -8.78
N PHE A 201 -52.19 -10.13 -8.39
CA PHE A 201 -51.51 -8.83 -8.44
C PHE A 201 -50.81 -8.70 -9.80
N ASN A 202 -51.33 -7.77 -10.61
CA ASN A 202 -50.73 -7.40 -11.89
C ASN A 202 -49.30 -6.89 -11.66
N LEU A 203 -48.36 -7.43 -12.42
CA LEU A 203 -46.98 -6.94 -12.47
C LEU A 203 -46.98 -5.60 -13.23
N GLY A 204 -47.24 -4.51 -12.50
CA GLY A 204 -47.07 -3.14 -12.98
C GLY A 204 -45.60 -2.86 -13.24
N LYS A 205 -45.27 -2.63 -14.51
CA LYS A 205 -43.98 -2.07 -14.93
C LYS A 205 -43.93 -0.60 -14.52
N ASP A 206 -43.32 -0.29 -13.37
CA ASP A 206 -43.01 1.10 -13.01
C ASP A 206 -41.50 1.32 -12.88
N ASN A 207 -40.93 1.79 -14.00
CA ASN A 207 -39.93 2.84 -14.13
C ASN A 207 -38.80 2.95 -13.10
N TYR A 208 -37.64 2.39 -13.46
CA TYR A 208 -36.34 2.89 -12.98
C TYR A 208 -35.95 4.15 -13.75
N HIS A 209 -36.46 5.31 -13.34
CA HIS A 209 -35.82 6.59 -13.65
C HIS A 209 -35.88 7.54 -12.46
N ASN A 210 -34.67 7.80 -11.94
CA ASN A 210 -34.20 9.05 -11.36
C ASN A 210 -34.74 9.50 -10.00
N ALA A 211 -33.86 9.50 -8.99
CA ALA A 211 -33.74 10.61 -8.04
C ALA A 211 -32.41 10.51 -7.26
N ASN A 212 -31.48 11.39 -7.67
CA ASN A 212 -30.66 12.26 -6.82
C ASN A 212 -29.53 11.59 -6.00
N SER A 213 -28.24 11.81 -6.29
CA SER A 213 -27.53 13.09 -6.42
C SER A 213 -27.84 14.05 -5.29
N GLU A 214 -27.25 13.80 -4.12
CA GLU A 214 -26.97 14.80 -3.09
C GLU A 214 -26.04 14.20 -2.03
N ILE A 215 -24.72 14.41 -2.17
CA ILE A 215 -23.85 14.70 -1.02
C ILE A 215 -22.85 15.75 -1.49
N SER A 216 -23.09 16.97 -1.04
CA SER A 216 -22.19 18.11 -1.10
C SER A 216 -21.22 18.11 0.08
N VAL A 217 -20.02 18.62 -0.20
CA VAL A 217 -18.91 19.08 0.68
C VAL A 217 -18.00 18.02 1.29
#